data_AF-A0AAX3AG12-F1
#
_entry.id   AF-A0AAX3AG12-F1
#
_cell.length_a   1.000
_cell.length_b   1.000
_cell.length_c   1.000
_cell.angle_alpha   90.00
_cell.angle_beta   90.00
_cell.angle_gamma   90.00
#
_symmetry.space_group_name_H-M   'P 1'
#
loop_
_entity.id
_entity.type
_entity.pdbx_description
1 polymer ?
#
loop_
_entity_poly.entity_id
_entity_poly.type
_entity_poly.pdbx_seq_one_letter_code
_entity_poly.pdbx_strand_id
1 'polypeptide(L)' 'MQEIGRYGAAANSAVQINIFGLQPVVGFGTDERKARMLRPLIRGAHRSCFGVTEPDVGLDTTPIFTFARRRASTSC' A
#
# COMPACT_ATOMS: atom_id res chain seq x y z
N MET A 1 14.17 11.80 2.55
CA MET A 1 14.59 10.39 2.73
C MET A 1 16.05 10.27 3.15
N GLN A 2 17.02 10.89 2.47
CA GLN A 2 18.44 10.84 2.88
C GLN A 2 18.67 11.25 4.35
N GLU A 3 18.09 12.36 4.81
CA GLU A 3 18.21 12.79 6.22
C GLU A 3 17.59 11.80 7.21
N ILE A 4 16.40 11.28 6.92
CA ILE A 4 15.73 10.28 7.77
C ILE A 4 16.53 8.97 7.78
N GLY A 5 17.14 8.62 6.65
CA GLY A 5 17.97 7.42 6.48
C GLY A 5 19.26 7.45 7.30
N ARG A 6 19.76 8.64 7.70
CA ARG A 6 20.88 8.75 8.66
C ARG A 6 20.54 8.12 10.01
N TYR A 7 19.26 8.04 10.36
CA TYR A 7 18.76 7.37 11.57
C TYR A 7 18.47 5.86 11.38
N GLY A 8 18.84 5.30 10.22
CA GLY A 8 18.76 3.86 9.93
C GLY A 8 17.62 3.46 9.00
N ALA A 9 17.72 2.24 8.46
CA ALA A 9 16.78 1.71 7.48
C ALA A 9 15.35 1.59 8.03
N ALA A 10 15.19 1.25 9.31
CA ALA A 10 13.88 1.17 9.95
C ALA A 10 13.17 2.54 10.01
N ALA A 11 13.91 3.61 10.32
CA ALA A 11 13.36 4.97 10.34
C ALA A 11 12.90 5.41 8.95
N ASN A 12 13.68 5.10 7.92
CA ASN A 12 13.30 5.36 6.54
C ASN A 12 12.05 4.56 6.13
N SER A 13 12.00 3.27 6.48
CA SER A 13 10.87 2.39 6.19
C SER A 13 9.56 2.82 6.86
N ALA A 14 9.63 3.34 8.09
CA ALA A 14 8.47 3.85 8.82
C ALA A 14 7.76 5.02 8.10
N VAL A 15 8.50 5.79 7.30
CA VAL A 15 7.95 6.93 6.55
C VAL A 15 7.64 6.54 5.10
N GLN A 16 8.56 5.85 4.42
CA GLN A 16 8.47 5.60 2.98
C GLN A 16 7.29 4.73 2.58
N ILE A 17 6.93 3.76 3.43
CA ILE A 17 5.88 2.78 3.10
C ILE A 17 4.50 3.44 3.00
N ASN A 18 4.28 4.52 3.77
CA ASN A 18 3.05 5.31 3.71
C ASN A 18 2.90 6.05 2.38
N ILE A 19 4.02 6.40 1.74
CA ILE A 19 4.02 7.09 0.44
C ILE A 19 3.89 6.06 -0.69
N PHE A 20 4.75 5.03 -0.68
CA PHE A 20 4.80 4.02 -1.72
C PHE A 20 3.53 3.15 -1.76
N GLY A 21 3.05 2.70 -0.59
CA GLY A 21 1.94 1.73 -0.51
C GLY A 21 0.61 2.22 -1.09
N LEU A 22 0.39 3.53 -1.19
CA LEU A 22 -0.84 4.11 -1.75
C LEU A 22 -0.64 4.80 -3.10
N GLN A 23 0.53 4.72 -3.71
CA GLN A 23 0.78 5.25 -5.05
C GLN A 23 -0.22 4.72 -6.11
N PRO A 24 -0.64 3.44 -6.10
CA PRO A 24 -1.68 2.95 -7.01
C PRO A 24 -3.04 3.65 -6.83
N VAL A 25 -3.41 4.07 -5.61
CA VAL A 25 -4.65 4.82 -5.35
C VAL A 25 -4.55 6.24 -5.91
N VAL A 26 -3.37 6.87 -5.83
CA VAL A 26 -3.13 8.18 -6.44
C VAL A 26 -3.22 8.10 -7.97
N GLY A 27 -2.58 7.10 -8.58
CA GLY A 27 -2.55 6.94 -10.04
C GLY A 27 -3.86 6.44 -10.65
N PHE A 28 -4.51 5.46 -10.02
CA PHE A 28 -5.60 4.68 -10.63
C PHE A 28 -6.92 4.71 -9.83
N GLY A 29 -6.95 5.36 -8.67
CA GLY A 29 -8.14 5.44 -7.83
C GLY A 29 -9.21 6.40 -8.40
N THR A 30 -10.48 6.08 -8.15
CA THR A 30 -11.59 7.03 -8.34
C THR A 30 -11.49 8.17 -7.31
N ASP A 31 -12.16 9.29 -7.57
CA ASP A 31 -12.15 10.44 -6.65
C ASP A 31 -12.67 10.08 -5.26
N GLU A 32 -13.71 9.23 -5.20
CA GLU A 32 -14.23 8.70 -3.94
C GLU A 32 -13.18 7.85 -3.20
N ARG A 33 -12.47 6.94 -3.89
CA ARG A 33 -11.40 6.12 -3.28
C ARG A 33 -10.24 6.98 -2.81
N LYS A 34 -9.83 7.98 -3.60
CA LYS A 34 -8.80 8.95 -3.24
C LYS A 34 -9.21 9.73 -1.99
N ALA A 35 -10.42 10.27 -1.94
CA ALA A 35 -10.93 11.02 -0.79
C ALA A 35 -10.99 10.16 0.47
N ARG A 36 -11.49 8.92 0.36
CA ARG A 36 -11.63 7.97 1.48
C ARG A 36 -10.27 7.52 2.03
N MET A 37 -9.29 7.29 1.17
CA MET A 37 -8.03 6.62 1.54
C MET A 37 -6.89 7.60 1.80
N LEU A 38 -6.76 8.67 1.02
CA LEU A 38 -5.61 9.59 1.11
C LEU A 38 -5.72 10.57 2.29
N ARG A 39 -6.92 11.11 2.55
CA ARG A 39 -7.14 12.07 3.64
C ARG A 39 -6.73 11.54 5.03
N PRO A 40 -7.17 10.35 5.48
CA PRO A 40 -6.77 9.82 6.78
C PRO A 40 -5.29 9.40 6.83
N LEU A 41 -4.71 8.96 5.70
CA LEU A 41 -3.27 8.66 5.61
C LEU A 41 -2.41 9.92 5.78
N ILE A 42 -2.73 11.00 5.07
CA ILE A 42 -1.98 12.28 5.16
C ILE A 42 -2.05 12.87 6.56
N ARG A 43 -3.19 12.69 7.26
CA ARG A 43 -3.36 13.10 8.67
C ARG A 43 -2.59 12.21 9.65
N GLY A 44 -1.97 11.12 9.20
CA GLY A 44 -1.27 10.15 10.05
C GLY A 44 -2.21 9.23 10.85
N ALA A 45 -3.52 9.26 10.59
CA ALA A 45 -4.49 8.41 11.27
C ALA A 45 -4.41 6.95 10.79
N HIS A 46 -4.05 6.74 9.51
CA HIS A 46 -3.84 5.43 8.92
C HIS A 46 -2.37 5.23 8.56
N ARG A 47 -1.94 3.96 8.54
CA ARG A 47 -0.68 3.52 7.96
C ARG A 47 -0.96 2.56 6.81
N SER A 48 -0.17 2.63 5.73
CA SER A 48 -0.29 1.69 4.63
C SER A 48 0.78 0.61 4.66
N CYS A 49 0.45 -0.53 4.08
CA CYS A 49 1.36 -1.64 3.82
C CYS A 49 1.33 -1.95 2.33
N PHE A 50 2.42 -2.54 1.82
CA PHE A 50 2.49 -3.05 0.45
C PHE A 50 2.77 -4.55 0.51
N GLY A 51 1.83 -5.35 0.02
CA GLY A 51 1.89 -6.81 0.05
C GLY A 51 1.87 -7.36 -1.36
N VAL A 52 3.03 -7.82 -1.83
CA VAL A 52 3.18 -8.51 -3.12
C VAL A 52 3.97 -9.81 -2.99
N THR A 53 4.86 -9.88 -2.00
CA THR A 53 5.69 -11.06 -1.73
C THR A 53 4.88 -12.17 -1.09
N GLU A 54 5.13 -13.39 -1.55
CA GLU A 54 4.59 -14.64 -0.99
C GLU A 54 5.77 -15.57 -0.60
N PRO A 55 5.55 -16.63 0.19
CA PRO A 55 6.64 -17.49 0.70
C PRO A 55 7.63 -17.98 -0.37
N ASP A 56 7.12 -18.34 -1.55
CA ASP A 56 7.92 -18.89 -2.66
C ASP A 56 8.09 -17.89 -3.83
N VAL A 57 7.53 -16.68 -3.71
CA VAL A 57 7.46 -15.67 -4.79
C VAL A 57 7.92 -14.31 -4.26
N GLY A 58 9.16 -13.94 -4.58
CA GLY A 58 9.81 -12.72 -4.06
C GLY A 58 10.26 -11.75 -5.13
N LEU A 59 11.35 -12.10 -5.84
CA LEU A 59 11.98 -11.22 -6.83
C LEU A 59 11.15 -11.10 -8.11
N ASP A 60 10.73 -12.24 -8.66
CA ASP A 60 9.72 -12.31 -9.69
C ASP A 60 8.36 -12.39 -8.99
N THR A 61 7.55 -11.34 -9.12
CA THR A 61 6.22 -11.24 -8.52
C THR A 61 5.10 -11.57 -9.50
N THR A 62 5.44 -11.96 -10.74
CA THR A 62 4.45 -12.35 -11.73
C THR A 62 3.73 -13.66 -11.42
N PRO A 63 4.34 -14.67 -10.74
CA PRO A 63 3.68 -15.94 -10.48
C PRO A 63 3.04 -16.02 -9.09
N ILE A 64 2.50 -14.91 -8.56
CA ILE A 64 1.79 -14.93 -7.27
C ILE A 64 0.54 -15.83 -7.31
N PHE A 65 0.27 -16.55 -6.22
CA PHE A 65 -0.83 -17.51 -6.11
C PHE A 65 -2.02 -17.01 -5.28
N THR A 66 -1.90 -15.85 -4.63
CA THR A 66 -3.05 -15.14 -4.03
C THR A 66 -4.09 -14.82 -5.10
N PHE A 67 -5.33 -15.26 -4.90
CA PHE A 67 -6.41 -15.05 -5.86
C PHE A 67 -7.61 -14.30 -5.25
N ALA A 68 -8.26 -13.46 -6.06
CA ALA A 68 -9.49 -12.77 -5.71
C ALA A 68 -10.64 -13.29 -6.58
N ARG A 69 -11.63 -13.95 -5.97
CA ARG A 69 -12.85 -14.39 -6.67
C ARG A 69 -13.97 -13.36 -6.47
N ARG A 70 -14.52 -12.84 -7.57
CA ARG A 70 -15.72 -11.99 -7.53
C ARG A 70 -16.86 -12.76 -6.88
N ARG A 71 -17.43 -12.20 -5.81
CA ARG A 71 -18.71 -12.65 -5.23
C ARG A 71 -19.77 -11.62 -5.61
N ALA A 72 -21.01 -12.07 -5.77
CA ALA A 72 -22.13 -11.14 -5.91
C ALA A 72 -22.13 -10.21 -4.70
N SER A 73 -22.31 -8.91 -4.92
CA SER A 73 -22.56 -7.97 -3.84
C SER A 73 -23.96 -8.25 -3.31
N THR A 74 -24.09 -9.08 -2.28
CA THR A 74 -25.31 -9.07 -1.47
C THR A 74 -25.32 -7.75 -0.71
N SER A 75 -26.07 -6.79 -1.22
CA SER A 75 -26.64 -5.73 -0.39
C SER A 75 -27.57 -6.40 0.60
N CYS A 76 -27.13 -6.54 1.85
CA CYS A 76 -28.01 -6.64 3.00
C CYS A 76 -27.91 -5.29 3.70
#